data_AF-A0A177T268-F1
#
_entry.id   AF-A0A177T268-F1
#
_cell.length_a   1.000
_cell.length_b   1.000
_cell.length_c   1.000
_cell.angle_alpha   90.00
_cell.angle_beta   90.00
_cell.angle_gamma   90.00
#
_symmetry.space_group_name_H-M   'P 1'
#
loop_
_entity.id
_entity.type
_entity.pdbx_description
1 polymer ?
#
loop_
_entity_poly.entity_id
_entity_poly.type
_entity_poly.pdbx_seq_one_letter_code
_entity_poly.pdbx_strand_id
1 'polypeptide(L)'
;MSTSKSENLAAAARTLADLEKEQEHQLAIIELAVMEVEGRRAVANEAQERADGAAEVLAEKETNLRSYRDGLSIIQESISNVHVRLRLAHKRLFSEIEKEEDSTPDQSSDATSSSDNPGPCLSCGATESSRFRRGGTQCNACYLRGEEDPTLSLFQLSHTLPLPSLIIFPFFLPRRPR
;
A
#
# COMPACT_ATOMS: atom_id res chain seq x y z
N MET A 1 93.88 -5.56 -26.71
CA MET A 1 93.00 -4.67 -25.92
C MET A 1 91.72 -4.24 -26.65
N SER A 2 91.51 -4.57 -27.93
CA SER A 2 90.30 -4.17 -28.68
C SER A 2 89.11 -5.13 -28.51
N THR A 3 89.35 -6.41 -28.27
CA THR A 3 88.31 -7.46 -28.26
C THR A 3 87.41 -7.44 -27.01
N SER A 4 87.98 -7.14 -25.83
CA SER A 4 87.20 -7.05 -24.59
C SER A 4 86.21 -5.88 -24.58
N LYS A 5 86.54 -4.78 -25.29
CA LYS A 5 85.65 -3.63 -25.41
C LYS A 5 84.46 -3.92 -26.32
N SER A 6 84.67 -4.65 -27.42
CA SER A 6 83.58 -5.05 -28.32
C SER A 6 82.62 -6.05 -27.69
N GLU A 7 83.13 -6.97 -26.86
CA GLU A 7 82.30 -7.95 -26.14
C GLU A 7 81.40 -7.28 -25.11
N ASN A 8 81.93 -6.30 -24.35
CA ASN A 8 81.15 -5.53 -23.38
C ASN A 8 80.05 -4.69 -24.05
N LEU A 9 80.34 -4.09 -25.22
CA LEU A 9 79.34 -3.34 -26.00
C LEU A 9 78.24 -4.26 -26.53
N ALA A 10 78.60 -5.45 -27.02
CA ALA A 10 77.63 -6.45 -27.48
C ALA A 10 76.75 -6.97 -26.33
N ALA A 11 77.31 -7.15 -25.12
CA ALA A 11 76.54 -7.52 -23.95
C ALA A 11 75.55 -6.41 -23.54
N ALA A 12 76.01 -5.15 -23.50
CA ALA A 12 75.17 -4.00 -23.19
C ALA A 12 74.02 -3.81 -24.20
N ALA A 13 74.27 -4.05 -25.49
CA ALA A 13 73.25 -3.99 -26.53
C ALA A 13 72.16 -5.07 -26.34
N ARG A 14 72.54 -6.29 -25.94
CA ARG A 14 71.56 -7.35 -25.64
C ARG A 14 70.72 -7.00 -24.42
N THR A 15 71.34 -6.51 -23.35
CA THR A 15 70.60 -6.10 -22.16
C THR A 15 69.63 -4.95 -22.43
N LEU A 16 70.00 -4.01 -23.31
CA LEU A 16 69.10 -2.95 -23.74
C LEU A 16 67.89 -3.50 -24.50
N ALA A 17 68.11 -4.41 -25.46
CA ALA A 17 67.01 -5.03 -26.20
C ALA A 17 66.06 -5.85 -25.28
N ASP A 18 66.61 -6.54 -24.27
CA ASP A 18 65.81 -7.27 -23.28
C ASP A 18 64.97 -6.32 -22.42
N LEU A 19 65.53 -5.17 -22.01
CA LEU A 19 64.81 -4.15 -21.25
C LEU A 19 63.72 -3.44 -22.08
N GLU A 20 63.99 -3.16 -23.36
CA GLU A 20 62.99 -2.60 -24.27
C GLU A 20 61.80 -3.56 -24.43
N LYS A 21 62.08 -4.85 -24.61
CA LYS A 21 61.04 -5.88 -24.69
C LYS A 21 60.23 -6.01 -23.40
N GLU A 22 60.89 -5.97 -22.25
CA GLU A 22 60.21 -5.99 -20.95
C GLU A 22 59.36 -4.73 -20.76
N GLN A 23 59.85 -3.55 -21.15
CA GLN A 23 59.09 -2.31 -21.10
C GLN A 23 57.83 -2.38 -21.97
N GLU A 24 57.94 -2.88 -23.20
CA GLU A 24 56.77 -3.10 -24.08
C GLU A 24 55.76 -4.06 -23.45
N HIS A 25 56.25 -5.14 -22.82
CA HIS A 25 55.39 -6.09 -22.11
C HIS A 25 54.65 -5.42 -20.95
N GLN A 26 55.32 -4.60 -20.14
CA GLN A 26 54.69 -3.90 -19.02
C GLN A 26 53.68 -2.85 -19.49
N LEU A 27 53.96 -2.14 -20.59
CA LEU A 27 53.00 -1.21 -21.18
C LEU A 27 51.72 -1.91 -21.63
N ALA A 28 51.84 -3.09 -22.26
CA ALA A 28 50.68 -3.89 -22.65
C ALA A 28 49.85 -4.36 -21.43
N ILE A 29 50.50 -4.74 -20.33
CA ILE A 29 49.81 -5.09 -19.08
C ILE A 29 49.05 -3.89 -18.52
N ILE A 30 49.68 -2.70 -18.51
CA ILE A 30 49.06 -1.48 -18.02
C ILE A 30 47.83 -1.13 -18.87
N GLU A 31 47.93 -1.22 -20.19
CA GLU A 31 46.81 -0.94 -21.09
C GLU A 31 45.62 -1.87 -20.82
N LEU A 32 45.86 -3.17 -20.65
CA LEU A 32 44.83 -4.14 -20.27
C LEU A 32 44.18 -3.79 -18.93
N ALA A 33 44.98 -3.42 -17.93
CA ALA A 33 44.48 -3.04 -16.61
C ALA A 33 43.62 -1.76 -16.68
N VAL A 34 44.01 -0.78 -17.49
CA VAL A 34 43.23 0.45 -17.71
C VAL A 34 41.88 0.12 -18.32
N MET A 35 41.85 -0.67 -19.39
CA MET A 35 40.59 -1.09 -20.02
C MET A 35 39.68 -1.85 -19.05
N GLU A 36 40.24 -2.71 -18.20
CA GLU A 36 39.47 -3.44 -17.19
C GLU A 36 38.86 -2.49 -16.14
N VAL A 37 39.64 -1.52 -15.66
CA VAL A 37 39.17 -0.51 -14.69
C VAL A 37 38.07 0.36 -15.29
N GLU A 38 38.24 0.81 -16.54
CA GLU A 38 37.22 1.59 -17.25
C GLU A 38 35.93 0.79 -17.44
N GLY A 39 36.03 -0.49 -17.83
CA GLY A 39 34.88 -1.38 -17.92
C GLY A 39 34.14 -1.54 -16.59
N ARG A 40 34.87 -1.75 -15.49
CA ARG A 40 34.28 -1.82 -14.14
C ARG A 40 33.62 -0.51 -13.73
N ARG A 41 34.23 0.63 -14.08
CA ARG A 41 33.67 1.96 -13.80
C ARG A 41 32.38 2.21 -14.57
N ALA A 42 32.30 1.80 -15.84
CA ALA A 42 31.08 1.90 -16.63
C ALA A 42 29.93 1.08 -15.99
N VAL A 43 30.20 -0.16 -15.59
CA VAL A 43 29.21 -1.00 -14.90
C VAL A 43 28.77 -0.39 -13.56
N ALA A 44 29.70 0.18 -12.80
CA ALA A 44 29.38 0.86 -11.54
C ALA A 44 28.49 2.09 -11.75
N ASN A 45 28.77 2.89 -12.78
CA ASN A 45 27.96 4.06 -13.11
C ASN A 45 26.54 3.64 -13.53
N GLU A 46 26.39 2.62 -14.37
CA GLU A 46 25.07 2.12 -14.78
C GLU A 46 24.28 1.56 -13.58
N ALA A 47 24.96 0.87 -12.66
CA ALA A 47 24.34 0.41 -11.43
C ALA A 47 23.89 1.57 -10.53
N GLN A 48 24.69 2.64 -10.47
CA GLN A 48 24.34 3.85 -9.73
C GLN A 48 23.13 4.56 -10.33
N GLU A 49 23.09 4.76 -11.66
CA GLU A 49 21.95 5.35 -12.35
C GLU A 49 20.66 4.56 -12.11
N ARG A 50 20.75 3.22 -12.15
CA ARG A 50 19.61 2.35 -11.82
C ARG A 50 19.16 2.49 -10.35
N ALA A 51 20.11 2.64 -9.43
CA ALA A 51 19.79 2.85 -8.01
C ALA A 51 19.13 4.21 -7.77
N ASP A 52 19.63 5.26 -8.42
CA ASP A 52 19.09 6.61 -8.31
C ASP A 52 17.66 6.69 -8.88
N GLY A 53 17.42 6.07 -10.05
CA GLY A 53 16.07 5.97 -10.62
C GLY A 53 15.10 5.19 -9.72
N ALA A 54 15.56 4.11 -9.09
CA ALA A 54 14.75 3.37 -8.12
C ALA A 54 14.44 4.21 -6.86
N ALA A 55 15.39 5.00 -6.39
CA ALA A 55 15.22 5.88 -5.25
C ALA A 55 14.19 6.99 -5.53
N GLU A 56 14.19 7.56 -6.74
CA GLU A 56 13.19 8.56 -7.16
C GLU A 56 11.77 7.97 -7.16
N VAL A 57 11.59 6.79 -7.76
CA VAL A 57 10.29 6.11 -7.76
C VAL A 57 9.84 5.79 -6.33
N LEU A 58 10.74 5.33 -5.45
CA LEU A 58 10.40 5.09 -4.05
C LEU A 58 9.97 6.37 -3.33
N ALA A 59 10.67 7.48 -3.54
CA ALA A 59 10.30 8.76 -2.95
C ALA A 59 8.89 9.21 -3.41
N GLU A 60 8.57 9.05 -4.70
CA GLU A 60 7.23 9.33 -5.23
C GLU A 60 6.15 8.41 -4.61
N LYS A 61 6.46 7.13 -4.42
CA LYS A 61 5.50 6.21 -3.76
C LYS A 61 5.30 6.57 -2.29
N GLU A 62 6.35 6.98 -1.59
CA GLU A 62 6.22 7.42 -0.21
C GLU A 62 5.37 8.67 -0.06
N THR A 63 5.55 9.68 -0.93
CA THR A 63 4.74 10.90 -0.88
C THR A 63 3.27 10.61 -1.16
N ASN A 64 2.99 9.76 -2.16
CA ASN A 64 1.64 9.29 -2.46
C ASN A 64 1.02 8.54 -1.27
N LEU A 65 1.77 7.62 -0.64
CA LEU A 65 1.29 6.89 0.54
C LEU A 65 1.00 7.81 1.73
N ARG A 66 1.81 8.85 1.95
CA ARG A 66 1.54 9.87 2.97
C ARG A 66 0.25 10.62 2.65
N SER A 67 0.06 11.06 1.42
CA SER A 67 -1.18 11.71 0.99
C SER A 67 -2.42 10.84 1.19
N TYR A 68 -2.35 9.54 0.83
CA TYR A 68 -3.44 8.61 1.09
C TYR A 68 -3.72 8.43 2.58
N ARG A 69 -2.66 8.34 3.40
CA ARG A 69 -2.78 8.22 4.86
C ARG A 69 -3.48 9.44 5.47
N ASP A 70 -3.11 10.63 5.01
CA ASP A 70 -3.72 11.88 5.47
C ASP A 70 -5.19 11.95 5.05
N GLY A 71 -5.51 11.58 3.80
CA GLY A 71 -6.89 11.48 3.32
C GLY A 71 -7.74 10.50 4.13
N LEU A 72 -7.20 9.33 4.46
CA LEU A 72 -7.87 8.36 5.31
C LEU A 72 -8.13 8.91 6.72
N SER A 73 -7.17 9.65 7.30
CA SER A 73 -7.34 10.29 8.61
C SER A 73 -8.51 11.28 8.60
N ILE A 74 -8.63 12.10 7.55
CA ILE A 74 -9.71 13.06 7.39
C ILE A 74 -11.08 12.35 7.30
N ILE A 75 -11.15 11.27 6.51
CA ILE A 75 -12.38 10.48 6.36
C ILE A 75 -12.77 9.85 7.71
N GLN A 76 -11.80 9.27 8.43
CA GLN A 76 -12.05 8.64 9.72
C GLN A 76 -12.54 9.66 10.76
N GLU A 77 -11.96 10.85 10.79
CA GLU A 77 -12.42 11.95 11.65
C GLU A 77 -13.86 12.36 11.29
N SER A 78 -14.17 12.52 10.01
CA SER A 78 -15.53 12.84 9.53
C SER A 78 -16.55 11.79 9.95
N ILE A 79 -16.25 10.50 9.77
CA ILE A 79 -17.11 9.38 10.20
C ILE A 79 -17.35 9.43 11.71
N SER A 80 -16.31 9.72 12.50
CA SER A 80 -16.43 9.83 13.95
C SER A 80 -17.36 10.99 14.36
N ASN A 81 -17.26 12.14 13.68
CA ASN A 81 -18.10 13.31 13.94
C ASN A 81 -19.56 13.02 13.58
N VAL A 82 -19.82 12.40 12.43
CA VAL A 82 -21.16 11.97 12.02
C VAL A 82 -21.76 11.01 13.04
N HIS A 83 -20.99 10.03 13.52
CA HIS A 83 -21.46 9.11 14.56
C HIS A 83 -21.84 9.82 15.86
N VAL A 84 -21.04 10.79 16.31
CA VAL A 84 -21.35 11.60 17.50
C VAL A 84 -22.63 12.40 17.28
N ARG A 85 -22.76 13.07 16.13
CA ARG A 85 -23.97 13.84 15.81
C ARG A 85 -25.21 12.97 15.74
N LEU A 86 -25.12 11.80 15.10
CA LEU A 86 -26.23 10.85 15.00
C LEU A 86 -26.65 10.36 16.40
N ARG A 87 -25.69 10.02 17.26
CA ARG A 87 -25.98 9.61 18.66
C ARG A 87 -26.67 10.73 19.44
N LEU A 88 -26.23 11.98 19.26
CA LEU A 88 -26.86 13.14 19.93
C LEU A 88 -28.27 13.41 19.40
N ALA A 89 -28.47 13.35 18.08
CA ALA A 89 -29.78 13.51 17.46
C ALA A 89 -30.75 12.42 17.93
N HIS A 90 -30.31 11.16 17.94
CA HIS A 90 -31.07 10.05 18.48
C HIS A 90 -31.48 10.32 19.93
N LYS A 91 -30.54 10.70 20.80
CA LYS A 91 -30.86 11.02 22.20
C LYS A 91 -31.91 12.13 22.35
N ARG A 92 -31.84 13.19 21.51
CA ARG A 92 -32.83 14.28 21.55
C ARG A 92 -34.23 13.81 21.16
N LEU A 93 -34.36 13.09 20.04
CA LEU A 93 -35.64 12.58 19.58
C LEU A 93 -36.32 11.69 20.62
N PHE A 94 -35.59 10.76 21.23
CA PHE A 94 -36.16 9.88 22.25
C PHE A 94 -36.52 10.64 23.54
N SER A 95 -35.74 11.64 23.95
CA SER A 95 -36.10 12.50 25.08
C SER A 95 -37.26 13.47 24.80
N GLU A 96 -37.60 13.74 23.54
CA GLU A 96 -38.78 14.52 23.15
C GLU A 96 -40.05 13.65 23.21
N ILE A 97 -39.96 12.41 22.72
CA ILE A 97 -41.06 11.42 22.79
C ILE A 97 -41.46 11.14 24.25
N GLU A 98 -40.49 10.93 25.15
CA GLU A 98 -40.75 10.70 26.58
C GLU A 98 -41.43 11.90 27.27
N LYS A 99 -41.28 13.12 26.75
CA LYS A 99 -41.89 14.33 27.33
C LYS A 99 -43.29 14.61 26.79
N GLU A 100 -43.57 14.20 25.56
CA GLU A 100 -44.91 14.32 24.97
C GLU A 100 -45.90 13.32 25.60
N GLU A 101 -45.45 12.13 26.02
CA GLU A 101 -46.30 11.13 26.71
C GLU A 101 -46.72 11.56 28.13
N ASP A 102 -45.94 12.40 28.83
CA ASP A 102 -46.23 12.83 30.21
C ASP A 102 -47.15 14.08 30.27
N SER A 103 -47.58 14.61 29.12
CA SER A 103 -48.35 15.86 29.00
C SER A 103 -49.84 15.68 28.63
N THR A 104 -50.34 14.45 28.49
CA THR A 104 -51.76 14.18 28.21
C THR A 104 -52.54 13.88 29.50
N PRO A 105 -53.57 14.68 29.87
CA PRO A 105 -54.46 14.29 30.96
C PRO A 105 -55.34 13.12 30.53
N ASP A 106 -55.36 12.08 31.37
CA ASP A 106 -56.25 10.91 31.34
C ASP A 106 -57.61 11.18 30.69
N GLN A 107 -57.84 10.59 29.51
CA GLN A 107 -59.18 10.19 29.06
C GLN A 107 -59.14 8.85 28.33
N SER A 108 -59.51 7.81 29.10
CA SER A 108 -60.36 6.68 28.74
C SER A 108 -60.03 5.80 27.53
N SER A 109 -59.81 4.51 27.86
CA SER A 109 -60.31 3.31 27.16
C SER A 109 -59.99 3.14 25.68
N ASP A 110 -58.95 2.35 25.38
CA ASP A 110 -59.14 0.95 24.97
C ASP A 110 -57.78 0.34 24.61
N ALA A 111 -57.38 -0.68 25.36
CA ALA A 111 -56.26 -1.53 25.00
C ALA A 111 -56.72 -2.48 23.89
N THR A 112 -56.38 -2.16 22.63
CA THR A 112 -56.30 -3.16 21.56
C THR A 112 -55.07 -2.93 20.68
N SER A 113 -54.07 -3.78 20.93
CA SER A 113 -53.04 -4.30 20.03
C SER A 113 -52.82 -3.71 18.62
N SER A 114 -51.52 -3.61 18.30
CA SER A 114 -50.86 -3.64 16.98
C SER A 114 -50.64 -2.30 16.27
N SER A 115 -49.51 -1.67 16.57
CA SER A 115 -48.78 -0.86 15.57
C SER A 115 -48.00 -1.80 14.63
N ASP A 116 -48.68 -2.78 14.02
CA ASP A 116 -48.11 -3.65 12.98
C ASP A 116 -48.19 -2.95 11.61
N ASN A 117 -47.83 -1.67 11.56
CA ASN A 117 -47.64 -0.97 10.29
C ASN A 117 -46.16 -1.11 9.92
N PRO A 118 -45.79 -2.03 9.00
CA PRO A 118 -44.43 -2.12 8.50
C PRO A 118 -44.02 -0.77 7.89
N GLY A 119 -42.85 -0.27 8.28
CA GLY A 119 -42.28 0.97 7.77
C GLY A 119 -42.03 0.92 6.25
N PRO A 120 -41.62 2.04 5.63
CA PRO A 120 -41.34 2.08 4.18
C PRO A 120 -40.34 1.01 3.77
N CYS A 121 -40.53 0.41 2.60
CA CYS A 121 -39.61 -0.58 2.04
C CYS A 121 -38.17 -0.05 2.00
N LEU A 122 -37.20 -0.79 2.54
CA LEU A 122 -35.80 -0.36 2.58
C LEU A 122 -35.15 -0.29 1.18
N SER A 123 -35.69 -1.01 0.20
CA SER A 123 -35.16 -1.02 -1.17
C SER A 123 -35.69 0.15 -2.02
N CYS A 124 -36.95 0.57 -1.82
CA CYS A 124 -37.61 1.51 -2.74
C CYS A 124 -38.42 2.63 -2.06
N GLY A 125 -38.49 2.65 -0.72
CA GLY A 125 -39.19 3.69 0.05
C GLY A 125 -40.72 3.64 -0.02
N ALA A 126 -41.32 2.65 -0.70
CA ALA A 126 -42.76 2.56 -0.85
C ALA A 126 -43.45 2.31 0.51
N THR A 127 -44.43 3.16 0.84
CA THR A 127 -45.26 3.11 2.06
C THR A 127 -46.63 2.49 1.81
N GLU A 128 -47.16 2.64 0.61
CA GLU A 128 -48.50 2.14 0.27
C GLU A 128 -48.43 0.96 -0.69
N SER A 129 -49.24 -0.05 -0.34
CA SER A 129 -49.58 -1.24 -1.10
C SER A 129 -48.56 -2.38 -1.09
N SER A 130 -49.12 -3.57 -0.86
CA SER A 130 -48.53 -4.91 -0.92
C SER A 130 -47.94 -5.44 0.39
N ARG A 131 -48.43 -6.63 0.77
CA ARG A 131 -47.96 -7.45 1.89
C ARG A 131 -46.43 -7.39 1.98
N PHE A 132 -45.92 -6.87 3.08
CA PHE A 132 -44.49 -6.88 3.34
C PHE A 132 -43.99 -8.31 3.57
N ARG A 133 -42.79 -8.58 3.09
CA ARG A 133 -42.06 -9.84 3.28
C ARG A 133 -40.81 -9.56 4.12
N ARG A 134 -40.16 -10.63 4.60
CA ARG A 134 -38.97 -10.56 5.48
C ARG A 134 -39.16 -9.70 6.74
N GLY A 135 -40.23 -9.92 7.49
CA GLY A 135 -40.41 -9.24 8.78
C GLY A 135 -40.72 -7.74 8.68
N GLY A 136 -41.28 -7.27 7.56
CA GLY A 136 -41.76 -5.88 7.45
C GLY A 136 -40.81 -4.92 6.74
N THR A 137 -39.67 -5.39 6.20
CA THR A 137 -38.63 -4.51 5.63
C THR A 137 -38.63 -4.41 4.10
N GLN A 138 -39.29 -5.34 3.41
CA GLN A 138 -39.30 -5.39 1.95
C GLN A 138 -40.73 -5.52 1.38
N CYS A 139 -41.06 -4.71 0.37
CA CYS A 139 -42.35 -4.80 -0.33
C CYS A 139 -42.38 -5.98 -1.32
N ASN A 140 -43.58 -6.45 -1.65
CA ASN A 140 -43.76 -7.62 -2.52
C ASN A 140 -43.20 -7.39 -3.94
N ALA A 141 -43.23 -6.15 -4.43
CA ALA A 141 -42.70 -5.80 -5.75
C ALA A 141 -41.17 -5.93 -5.82
N CYS A 142 -40.43 -5.50 -4.78
CA CYS A 142 -38.98 -5.67 -4.71
C CYS A 142 -38.59 -7.14 -4.48
N TYR A 143 -39.37 -7.87 -3.67
CA TYR A 143 -39.16 -9.30 -3.46
C TYR A 143 -39.27 -10.10 -4.77
N LEU A 144 -40.31 -9.83 -5.59
CA LEU A 144 -40.49 -10.51 -6.88
C LEU A 144 -39.45 -10.12 -7.93
N ARG A 145 -38.82 -8.94 -7.81
CA ARG A 145 -37.73 -8.50 -8.68
C ARG A 145 -36.38 -9.12 -8.33
N GLY A 146 -36.26 -9.82 -7.20
CA GLY A 146 -34.99 -10.41 -6.77
C GLY A 146 -33.94 -9.36 -6.38
N GLU A 147 -34.37 -8.15 -6.00
CA GLU A 147 -33.46 -7.13 -5.44
C GLU A 147 -33.02 -7.60 -4.06
N GLU A 148 -31.79 -8.11 -3.95
CA GLU A 148 -31.20 -8.55 -2.69
C GLU A 148 -31.05 -7.38 -1.71
N ASP A 149 -31.34 -7.64 -0.43
CA ASP A 149 -31.22 -6.65 0.64
C ASP A 149 -29.84 -6.00 0.65
N PRO A 150 -29.73 -4.65 0.66
CA PRO A 150 -28.43 -3.96 0.70
C PRO A 150 -27.63 -4.26 1.98
N THR A 151 -28.27 -4.81 3.01
CA THR A 151 -27.64 -5.21 4.28
C THR A 151 -26.78 -6.47 4.16
N LEU A 152 -26.95 -7.31 3.13
CA LEU A 152 -26.08 -8.46 2.89
C LEU A 152 -24.73 -8.06 2.27
N SER A 153 -24.64 -6.90 1.60
CA SER A 153 -23.39 -6.42 1.00
C SER A 153 -22.39 -5.90 2.04
N LEU A 154 -22.88 -5.31 3.14
CA LEU A 154 -22.02 -4.79 4.22
C LEU A 154 -21.39 -5.89 5.09
N PHE A 155 -22.02 -7.06 5.20
CA PHE A 155 -21.45 -8.20 5.93
C PHE A 155 -20.46 -9.03 5.11
N GLN A 156 -20.47 -8.93 3.77
CA GLN A 156 -19.45 -9.60 2.94
C GLN A 156 -18.14 -8.80 2.81
N LEU A 157 -18.16 -7.49 3.03
CA LEU A 157 -16.95 -6.66 2.99
C LEU A 157 -16.02 -6.81 4.21
N SER A 158 -16.47 -7.43 5.30
CA SER A 158 -15.65 -7.67 6.50
C SER A 158 -14.82 -8.97 6.46
N HIS A 159 -14.98 -9.81 5.44
CA HIS A 159 -14.25 -11.07 5.28
C HIS A 159 -13.21 -11.11 4.15
N THR A 160 -12.91 -9.97 3.52
CA THR A 160 -11.87 -9.86 2.47
C THR A 160 -10.71 -8.96 2.88
N LEU A 161 -10.36 -8.90 4.17
CA LEU A 161 -9.06 -8.39 4.61
C LEU A 161 -8.16 -9.59 4.91
N PRO A 162 -7.12 -9.86 4.11
CA PRO A 162 -6.10 -10.81 4.53
C PRO A 162 -5.39 -10.22 5.74
N LEU A 163 -5.38 -10.97 6.85
CA LEU A 163 -4.47 -10.75 7.97
C LEU A 163 -3.05 -10.50 7.44
N PRO A 164 -2.28 -9.53 7.97
CA PRO A 164 -0.89 -9.40 7.60
C PRO A 164 -0.17 -10.67 8.03
N SER A 165 0.19 -11.47 7.03
CA SER A 165 1.07 -12.61 7.20
C SER A 165 2.40 -12.06 7.68
N LEU A 166 2.83 -12.50 8.87
CA LEU A 166 4.18 -12.34 9.38
C LEU A 166 5.16 -12.92 8.34
N ILE A 167 5.70 -12.06 7.48
CA ILE A 167 6.85 -12.39 6.64
C ILE A 167 8.07 -12.37 7.59
N ILE A 168 8.43 -13.55 8.07
CA ILE A 168 9.72 -13.82 8.67
C ILE A 168 10.75 -13.73 7.54
N PHE A 169 11.46 -12.61 7.46
CA PHE A 169 12.68 -12.52 6.66
C PHE A 169 13.74 -13.46 7.26
N PRO A 170 14.34 -14.39 6.50
CA PRO A 170 15.56 -15.05 6.95
C PRO A 170 16.69 -14.02 6.85
N PHE A 171 17.10 -13.48 8.00
CA PHE A 171 18.32 -12.71 8.14
C PHE A 171 19.51 -13.58 7.74
N PHE A 172 20.06 -13.33 6.55
CA PHE A 172 21.36 -13.82 6.13
C PHE A 172 22.43 -13.04 6.91
N LEU A 173 23.02 -13.67 7.93
CA LEU A 173 24.18 -13.16 8.66
C LEU A 173 25.43 -13.20 7.76
N PRO A 174 26.22 -12.12 7.63
CA PRO A 174 27.54 -12.22 7.05
C PRO A 174 28.51 -12.83 8.08
N ARG A 175 29.10 -13.98 7.74
CA ARG A 175 30.26 -14.57 8.45
C ARG A 175 31.42 -13.58 8.38
N ARG A 176 31.92 -13.14 9.54
CA ARG A 176 33.26 -12.52 9.64
C ARG A 176 34.34 -13.59 9.42
N PRO A 177 35.40 -13.31 8.65
CA PRO A 177 36.59 -14.16 8.65
C PRO A 177 37.39 -13.91 9.95
N ARG A 178 37.92 -14.98 10.53
CA ARG A 178 39.12 -14.98 11.36
C ARG A 178 40.23 -15.61 10.55
#